data_AF-A0AAW2W5G4-F1
#
_entry.id   AF-A0AAW2W5G4-F1
#
_cell.length_a   1.000
_cell.length_b   1.000
_cell.length_c   1.000
_cell.angle_alpha   90.00
_cell.angle_beta   90.00
_cell.angle_gamma   90.00
#
_symmetry.space_group_name_H-M   'P 1'
#
loop_
_entity.id
_entity.type
_entity.pdbx_description
1 polymer ?
#
loop_
_entity_poly.entity_id
_entity_poly.type
_entity_poly.pdbx_seq_one_letter_code
_entity_poly.pdbx_strand_id
1 'polypeptide(L)'
;MTAFSRTRSLFIRTYLLSLRSLSAESCIIRHRAFDIDGVILRGDTPIGGSPQALKRLYDDSGALRIPYVFLTNGGGVPESKRATELSKLLGVPIFASQVIQGHSPFRQLVNRFENELIIAVGKGEPATVMSEYGFKNVLSIDEYASYFKHIDPLGQYKNWTNKLAGYERSSSREEERKTDPCLQRVEAVFIVSDSVDWSRDIQVVDTVEEAVDYILSREACQPHHSTHGK
;
A
#
# COMPACT_ATOMS: atom_id res chain seq x y z
N MET A 1 50.25 9.53 67.00
CA MET A 1 49.33 10.20 67.95
C MET A 1 47.91 10.01 67.45
N THR A 2 47.17 9.21 68.21
CA THR A 2 45.76 9.37 68.60
C THR A 2 44.68 9.62 67.55
N ALA A 3 43.74 8.68 67.52
CA ALA A 3 42.47 8.65 66.81
C ALA A 3 41.37 9.49 67.47
N PHE A 4 40.34 9.83 66.69
CA PHE A 4 38.90 9.89 67.07
C PHE A 4 38.10 10.13 65.76
N SER A 5 37.36 9.17 65.16
CA SER A 5 36.18 8.39 65.55
C SER A 5 34.84 9.15 65.54
N ARG A 6 33.83 8.46 64.96
CA ARG A 6 32.36 8.60 65.04
C ARG A 6 31.67 9.42 63.92
N THR A 7 30.61 8.96 63.23
CA THR A 7 29.80 7.71 63.29
C THR A 7 28.81 7.63 62.11
N ARG A 8 28.44 6.39 61.73
CA ARG A 8 27.10 5.88 61.30
C ARG A 8 26.59 6.32 59.91
N SER A 9 25.91 5.49 59.10
CA SER A 9 25.38 4.12 59.24
C SER A 9 24.79 3.66 57.89
N LEU A 10 24.81 2.34 57.66
CA LEU A 10 23.96 1.44 56.85
C LEU A 10 22.96 2.05 55.84
N PHE A 11 22.78 1.49 54.64
CA PHE A 11 22.09 0.21 54.45
C PHE A 11 22.39 -0.39 53.05
N ILE A 12 23.06 -1.54 53.01
CA ILE A 12 22.96 -2.49 51.88
C ILE A 12 22.04 -3.60 52.37
N ARG A 13 20.82 -3.66 51.82
CA ARG A 13 19.88 -4.74 52.06
C ARG A 13 19.95 -5.70 50.86
N THR A 14 20.76 -6.73 51.00
CA THR A 14 20.62 -7.96 50.23
C THR A 14 19.38 -8.68 50.72
N TYR A 15 18.42 -8.94 49.85
CA TYR A 15 17.39 -9.96 50.07
C TYR A 15 17.41 -10.93 48.90
N LEU A 16 18.06 -12.07 49.13
CA LEU A 16 17.67 -13.33 48.51
C LEU A 16 16.37 -13.77 49.18
N LEU A 17 15.35 -14.12 48.39
CA LEU A 17 14.57 -15.37 48.51
C LEU A 17 13.35 -15.39 47.57
N SER A 18 13.09 -16.58 47.05
CA SER A 18 11.83 -17.10 46.51
C SER A 18 11.51 -16.87 45.03
N LEU A 19 12.18 -17.65 44.16
CA LEU A 19 11.54 -18.19 42.95
C LEU A 19 10.97 -19.58 43.27
N ARG A 20 9.91 -19.63 44.09
CA ARG A 20 9.03 -20.79 44.13
C ARG A 20 7.92 -20.57 43.11
N SER A 21 7.89 -21.43 42.10
CA SER A 21 6.67 -21.88 41.42
C SER A 21 5.66 -20.77 41.06
N LEU A 22 5.97 -19.99 40.05
CA LEU A 22 4.94 -19.57 39.12
C LEU A 22 5.22 -20.32 37.84
N SER A 23 4.41 -21.36 37.59
CA SER A 23 4.15 -21.86 36.25
C SER A 23 3.56 -20.69 35.45
N ALA A 24 4.42 -19.79 35.00
CA ALA A 24 4.12 -18.97 33.85
C ALA A 24 4.31 -19.91 32.66
N GLU A 25 3.29 -20.71 32.37
CA GLU A 25 3.04 -21.01 30.96
C GLU A 25 2.97 -19.65 30.29
N SER A 26 4.08 -19.28 29.67
CA SER A 26 4.12 -18.12 28.80
C SER A 26 3.10 -18.46 27.72
N CYS A 27 1.92 -17.83 27.78
CA CYS A 27 0.94 -17.94 26.72
C CYS A 27 1.59 -17.29 25.49
N ILE A 28 2.36 -18.08 24.74
CA ILE A 28 2.94 -17.66 23.47
C ILE A 28 1.74 -17.49 22.56
N ILE A 29 1.26 -16.25 22.40
CA ILE A 29 0.27 -15.92 21.39
C ILE A 29 0.93 -16.19 20.05
N ARG A 30 0.50 -17.28 19.42
CA ARG A 30 0.99 -17.69 18.10
C ARG A 30 0.18 -16.92 17.06
N HIS A 31 0.88 -16.14 16.25
CA HIS A 31 0.31 -15.43 15.11
C HIS A 31 0.56 -16.25 13.84
N ARG A 32 -0.26 -16.05 12.81
CA ARG A 32 -0.08 -16.65 11.48
C ARG A 32 -0.13 -15.57 10.41
N ALA A 33 0.71 -15.71 9.40
CA ALA A 33 0.63 -14.95 8.17
C ALA A 33 0.46 -15.94 7.02
N PHE A 34 -0.53 -15.71 6.17
CA PHE A 34 -0.82 -16.56 5.03
C PHE A 34 -0.59 -15.78 3.74
N ASP A 35 0.23 -16.33 2.85
CA ASP A 35 0.14 -15.92 1.45
C ASP A 35 -1.24 -16.33 0.89
N ILE A 36 -1.68 -15.66 -0.17
CA ILE A 36 -2.97 -15.93 -0.80
C ILE A 36 -2.78 -16.85 -2.01
N ASP A 37 -2.01 -16.40 -2.99
CA ASP A 37 -1.92 -17.06 -4.29
C ASP A 37 -1.05 -18.31 -4.21
N GLY A 38 -1.64 -19.47 -4.50
CA GLY A 38 -0.96 -20.76 -4.40
C GLY A 38 -0.95 -21.38 -2.99
N VAL A 39 -1.42 -20.65 -1.97
CA VAL A 39 -1.56 -21.17 -0.59
C VAL A 39 -3.02 -21.28 -0.18
N ILE A 40 -3.76 -20.18 -0.22
CA ILE A 40 -5.17 -20.14 0.19
C ILE A 40 -6.09 -20.26 -1.02
N LEU A 41 -5.76 -19.59 -2.13
CA LEU A 41 -6.53 -19.55 -3.36
C LEU A 41 -5.65 -19.84 -4.59
N ARG A 42 -6.26 -20.38 -5.64
CA ARG A 42 -5.74 -20.37 -7.02
C ARG A 42 -6.76 -19.63 -7.87
N GLY A 43 -6.47 -18.38 -8.21
CA GLY A 43 -7.48 -17.49 -8.79
C GLY A 43 -8.59 -17.21 -7.77
N ASP A 44 -9.83 -17.53 -8.12
CA ASP A 44 -11.01 -17.42 -7.24
C ASP A 44 -11.36 -18.72 -6.50
N THR A 45 -10.58 -19.79 -6.70
CA THR A 45 -10.90 -21.11 -6.18
C THR A 45 -10.07 -21.43 -4.93
N PRO A 46 -10.69 -21.75 -3.78
CA PRO A 46 -9.97 -22.20 -2.60
C PRO A 46 -9.13 -23.46 -2.85
N ILE A 47 -7.88 -23.45 -2.38
CA ILE A 47 -6.97 -24.58 -2.53
C ILE A 47 -7.20 -25.58 -1.40
N GLY A 48 -7.54 -26.81 -1.78
CA GLY A 48 -7.62 -27.95 -0.86
C GLY A 48 -8.53 -27.67 0.34
N GLY A 49 -7.98 -27.82 1.54
CA GLY A 49 -8.69 -27.59 2.81
C GLY A 49 -8.54 -26.19 3.39
N SER A 50 -8.15 -25.17 2.60
CA SER A 50 -7.89 -23.83 3.12
C SER A 50 -9.08 -23.22 3.89
N PRO A 51 -10.36 -23.38 3.48
CA PRO A 51 -11.48 -22.89 4.27
C PRO A 51 -11.58 -23.60 5.64
N GLN A 52 -11.41 -24.92 5.67
CA GLN A 52 -11.45 -25.70 6.91
C GLN A 52 -10.27 -25.37 7.84
N ALA A 53 -9.08 -25.13 7.28
CA ALA A 53 -7.90 -24.72 8.04
C ALA A 53 -8.13 -23.37 8.74
N LEU A 54 -8.70 -22.39 8.03
CA LEU A 54 -9.03 -21.09 8.60
C LEU A 54 -10.13 -21.20 9.67
N LYS A 55 -11.16 -22.02 9.45
CA LYS A 55 -12.21 -22.26 10.47
C LYS A 55 -11.64 -22.79 11.78
N ARG A 56 -10.57 -23.60 11.75
CA ARG A 56 -9.90 -24.12 12.96
C ARG A 56 -9.13 -23.06 13.77
N LEU A 57 -8.96 -21.85 13.22
CA LEU A 57 -8.40 -20.70 13.94
C LEU A 57 -9.43 -20.04 14.86
N TYR A 58 -10.71 -20.36 14.70
CA TYR A 58 -11.81 -19.93 15.56
C TYR A 58 -12.14 -21.01 16.58
N ASP A 59 -12.72 -20.60 17.71
CA ASP A 59 -13.33 -21.51 18.68
C ASP A 59 -14.82 -21.78 18.37
N ASP A 60 -15.45 -22.62 19.20
CA ASP A 60 -16.85 -23.02 19.02
C ASP A 60 -17.84 -21.85 19.20
N SER A 61 -17.43 -20.75 19.84
CA SER A 61 -18.21 -19.52 19.97
C SER A 61 -18.08 -18.60 18.75
N GLY A 62 -17.19 -18.93 17.81
CA GLY A 62 -16.84 -18.11 16.67
C GLY A 62 -15.83 -17.00 16.98
N ALA A 63 -15.22 -17.02 18.17
CA ALA A 63 -14.18 -16.07 18.51
C ALA A 63 -12.83 -16.52 17.93
N LEU A 64 -12.04 -15.55 17.47
CA LEU A 64 -10.73 -15.82 16.88
C LEU A 64 -9.74 -16.23 17.97
N ARG A 65 -9.31 -17.49 17.95
CA ARG A 65 -8.35 -18.05 18.93
C ARG A 65 -6.90 -17.82 18.52
N ILE A 66 -6.61 -17.88 17.22
CA ILE A 66 -5.26 -17.71 16.67
C ILE A 66 -5.26 -16.50 15.73
N PRO A 67 -4.69 -15.36 16.12
CA PRO A 67 -4.63 -14.18 15.26
C PRO A 67 -3.89 -14.47 13.96
N TYR A 68 -4.43 -13.97 12.85
CA TYR A 68 -3.80 -14.11 11.54
C TYR A 68 -4.00 -12.90 10.64
N VAL A 69 -3.08 -12.78 9.67
CA VAL A 69 -3.15 -11.86 8.54
C VAL A 69 -2.94 -12.61 7.23
N PHE A 70 -3.45 -12.05 6.15
CA PHE A 70 -3.04 -12.36 4.79
C PHE A 70 -1.96 -11.37 4.37
N LEU A 71 -0.87 -11.88 3.81
CA LEU A 71 0.25 -11.10 3.31
C LEU A 71 0.54 -11.55 1.89
N THR A 72 0.25 -10.70 0.91
CA THR A 72 0.42 -11.03 -0.51
C THR A 72 1.12 -9.90 -1.26
N ASN A 73 1.90 -10.26 -2.27
CA ASN A 73 2.44 -9.30 -3.24
C ASN A 73 1.38 -8.87 -4.26
N GLY A 74 0.27 -9.61 -4.37
CA GLY A 74 -0.87 -9.24 -5.20
C GLY A 74 -1.56 -7.96 -4.73
N GLY A 75 -2.44 -7.43 -5.56
CA GLY A 75 -2.96 -6.08 -5.34
C GLY A 75 -3.99 -5.64 -6.38
N GLY A 76 -4.30 -4.35 -6.34
CA GLY A 76 -5.07 -3.65 -7.35
C GLY A 76 -6.48 -3.29 -6.92
N VAL A 77 -6.90 -3.64 -5.71
CA VAL A 77 -8.20 -3.25 -5.15
C VAL A 77 -8.02 -2.89 -3.68
N PRO A 78 -8.94 -2.10 -3.08
CA PRO A 78 -8.88 -1.80 -1.65
C PRO A 78 -8.86 -3.05 -0.78
N GLU A 79 -8.16 -3.01 0.36
CA GLU A 79 -8.07 -4.14 1.29
C GLU A 79 -9.46 -4.54 1.82
N SER A 80 -10.38 -3.58 1.95
CA SER A 80 -11.77 -3.80 2.35
C SER A 80 -12.53 -4.69 1.34
N LYS A 81 -12.34 -4.41 0.05
CA LYS A 81 -12.93 -5.18 -1.04
C LYS A 81 -12.33 -6.58 -1.10
N ARG A 82 -11.01 -6.70 -0.97
CA ARG A 82 -10.31 -7.99 -0.94
C ARG A 82 -10.71 -8.83 0.28
N ALA A 83 -10.82 -8.22 1.45
CA ALA A 83 -11.26 -8.90 2.67
C ALA A 83 -12.70 -9.43 2.55
N THR A 84 -13.60 -8.67 1.92
CA THR A 84 -14.98 -9.09 1.66
C THR A 84 -15.04 -10.29 0.71
N GLU A 85 -14.24 -10.27 -0.35
CA GLU A 85 -14.12 -11.38 -1.29
C GLU A 85 -13.59 -12.65 -0.60
N LEU A 86 -12.47 -12.52 0.14
CA LEU A 86 -11.89 -13.63 0.88
C LEU A 86 -12.87 -14.20 1.90
N SER A 87 -13.64 -13.35 2.60
CA SER A 87 -14.66 -13.78 3.55
C SER A 87 -15.70 -14.67 2.89
N LYS A 88 -16.17 -14.28 1.70
CA LYS A 88 -17.14 -15.05 0.91
C LYS A 88 -16.58 -16.39 0.44
N LEU A 89 -15.35 -16.40 -0.07
CA LEU A 89 -14.72 -17.62 -0.61
C LEU A 89 -14.35 -18.62 0.48
N LEU A 90 -13.95 -18.15 1.66
CA LEU A 90 -13.39 -18.98 2.73
C LEU A 90 -14.43 -19.27 3.84
N GLY A 91 -15.55 -18.57 3.84
CA GLY A 91 -16.66 -18.79 4.76
C GLY A 91 -16.30 -18.49 6.22
N VAL A 92 -15.44 -17.49 6.43
CA VAL A 92 -15.03 -16.95 7.74
C VAL A 92 -14.99 -15.42 7.66
N PRO A 93 -15.23 -14.68 8.76
CA PRO A 93 -15.11 -13.22 8.74
C PRO A 93 -13.65 -12.80 8.57
N ILE A 94 -13.36 -11.96 7.59
CA ILE A 94 -12.03 -11.38 7.35
C ILE A 94 -12.19 -9.88 7.26
N PHE A 95 -11.41 -9.15 8.05
CA PHE A 95 -11.43 -7.69 8.09
C PHE A 95 -10.31 -7.09 7.23
N ALA A 96 -10.50 -5.85 6.77
CA ALA A 96 -9.49 -5.13 5.99
C ALA A 96 -8.13 -5.04 6.73
N SER A 97 -8.14 -4.91 8.07
CA SER A 97 -6.93 -4.89 8.89
C SER A 97 -6.14 -6.20 8.89
N GLN A 98 -6.75 -7.29 8.44
CA GLN A 98 -6.10 -8.59 8.28
C GLN A 98 -5.55 -8.80 6.88
N VAL A 99 -5.70 -7.87 5.95
CA VAL A 99 -5.23 -8.02 4.57
C VAL A 99 -4.12 -7.01 4.31
N ILE A 100 -2.94 -7.52 3.93
CA ILE A 100 -1.78 -6.73 3.55
C ILE A 100 -1.43 -7.12 2.11
N GLN A 101 -1.55 -6.15 1.20
CA GLN A 101 -1.31 -6.28 -0.23
C GLN A 101 0.00 -5.58 -0.61
N GLY A 102 0.51 -5.82 -1.82
CA GLY A 102 1.78 -5.24 -2.27
C GLY A 102 1.82 -3.71 -2.18
N HIS A 103 0.67 -3.05 -2.36
CA HIS A 103 0.51 -1.60 -2.29
C HIS A 103 0.22 -1.05 -0.89
N SER A 104 -0.10 -1.88 0.11
CA SER A 104 -0.43 -1.41 1.48
C SER A 104 0.63 -0.49 2.11
N PRO A 105 1.95 -0.68 1.89
CA PRO A 105 2.97 0.24 2.38
C PRO A 105 2.87 1.67 1.86
N PHE A 106 2.21 1.91 0.71
CA PHE A 106 2.07 3.25 0.14
C PHE A 106 1.30 4.23 1.02
N ARG A 107 0.50 3.75 2.00
CA ARG A 107 -0.11 4.58 3.05
C ARG A 107 0.92 5.45 3.78
N GLN A 108 2.16 4.97 3.93
CA GLN A 108 3.22 5.69 4.61
C GLN A 108 3.77 6.87 3.80
N LEU A 109 3.51 6.90 2.48
CA LEU A 109 4.02 7.90 1.55
C LEU A 109 3.05 9.06 1.35
N VAL A 110 1.86 9.01 1.95
CA VAL A 110 0.85 10.07 1.88
C VAL A 110 1.42 11.41 2.33
N ASN A 111 2.15 11.44 3.46
CA ASN A 111 2.76 12.67 3.98
C ASN A 111 3.68 13.39 2.97
N ARG A 112 4.23 12.66 1.99
CA ARG A 112 5.11 13.23 0.97
C ARG A 112 4.36 13.68 -0.29
N PHE A 113 3.30 12.99 -0.68
CA PHE A 113 2.64 13.18 -1.98
C PHE A 113 1.14 13.46 -1.88
N GLU A 114 0.61 13.79 -0.69
CA GLU A 114 -0.83 13.95 -0.41
C GLU A 114 -1.54 14.83 -1.45
N ASN A 115 -0.94 15.97 -1.80
CA ASN A 115 -1.53 16.96 -2.70
C ASN A 115 -0.88 16.97 -4.09
N GLU A 116 0.13 16.13 -4.31
CA GLU A 116 0.90 16.08 -5.56
C GLU A 116 0.17 15.23 -6.60
N LEU A 117 0.36 15.57 -7.89
CA LEU A 117 -0.16 14.74 -8.97
C LEU A 117 0.62 13.42 -9.03
N ILE A 118 -0.08 12.32 -8.79
CA ILE A 118 0.49 10.97 -8.90
C ILE A 118 -0.29 10.12 -9.91
N ILE A 119 0.43 9.22 -10.57
CA ILE A 119 -0.17 8.23 -11.47
C ILE A 119 -0.20 6.88 -10.76
N ALA A 120 -1.38 6.26 -10.70
CA ALA A 120 -1.58 4.92 -10.16
C ALA A 120 -1.70 3.89 -11.29
N VAL A 121 -0.79 2.92 -11.30
CA VAL A 121 -0.64 1.92 -12.38
C VAL A 121 -1.07 0.54 -11.88
N GLY A 122 -1.79 -0.19 -12.73
CA GLY A 122 -2.10 -1.60 -12.51
C GLY A 122 -3.56 -1.97 -12.77
N LYS A 123 -3.83 -3.27 -12.78
CA LYS A 123 -5.17 -3.85 -12.89
C LYS A 123 -6.05 -3.52 -11.68
N GLY A 124 -7.36 -3.45 -11.90
CA GLY A 124 -8.36 -3.23 -10.87
C GLY A 124 -8.73 -1.76 -10.72
N GLU A 125 -8.63 -1.24 -9.49
CA GLU A 125 -9.02 0.09 -9.06
C GLU A 125 -7.83 0.83 -8.40
N PRO A 126 -6.66 0.95 -9.07
CA PRO A 126 -5.45 1.49 -8.45
C PRO A 126 -5.62 2.95 -7.99
N ALA A 127 -6.37 3.78 -8.74
CA ALA A 127 -6.66 5.15 -8.35
C ALA A 127 -7.50 5.21 -7.05
N THR A 128 -8.51 4.34 -6.93
CA THR A 128 -9.35 4.25 -5.71
C THR A 128 -8.51 3.83 -4.50
N VAL A 129 -7.63 2.83 -4.66
CA VAL A 129 -6.70 2.40 -3.60
C VAL A 129 -5.89 3.57 -3.07
N MET A 130 -5.26 4.33 -3.97
CA MET A 130 -4.43 5.47 -3.59
C MET A 130 -5.26 6.59 -2.96
N SER A 131 -6.47 6.87 -3.48
CA SER A 131 -7.37 7.85 -2.86
C SER A 131 -7.81 7.45 -1.45
N GLU A 132 -8.12 6.18 -1.19
CA GLU A 132 -8.46 5.69 0.16
C GLU A 132 -7.29 5.80 1.15
N TYR A 133 -6.05 5.76 0.66
CA TYR A 133 -4.87 5.99 1.50
C TYR A 133 -4.70 7.46 1.89
N GLY A 134 -5.30 8.39 1.14
CA GLY A 134 -5.25 9.82 1.42
C GLY A 134 -4.60 10.67 0.34
N PHE A 135 -4.19 10.09 -0.79
CA PHE A 135 -3.68 10.86 -1.93
C PHE A 135 -4.85 11.58 -2.62
N LYS A 136 -4.74 12.90 -2.80
CA LYS A 136 -5.85 13.74 -3.28
C LYS A 136 -5.85 13.94 -4.79
N ASN A 137 -4.67 13.99 -5.41
CA ASN A 137 -4.54 14.23 -6.85
C ASN A 137 -4.02 12.98 -7.56
N VAL A 138 -4.93 12.02 -7.76
CA VAL A 138 -4.62 10.70 -8.33
C VAL A 138 -5.27 10.56 -9.69
N LEU A 139 -4.48 10.12 -10.68
CA LEU A 139 -4.97 9.63 -11.96
C LEU A 139 -4.66 8.15 -12.11
N SER A 140 -5.58 7.37 -12.69
CA SER A 140 -5.21 6.05 -13.19
C SER A 140 -4.34 6.19 -14.44
N ILE A 141 -3.54 5.17 -14.75
CA ILE A 141 -2.75 5.18 -15.99
C ILE A 141 -3.63 5.26 -17.25
N ASP A 142 -4.82 4.65 -17.23
CA ASP A 142 -5.80 4.76 -18.32
C ASP A 142 -6.27 6.21 -18.51
N GLU A 143 -6.59 6.88 -17.40
CA GLU A 143 -7.04 8.27 -17.39
C GLU A 143 -5.92 9.21 -17.88
N TYR A 144 -4.70 9.06 -17.34
CA TYR A 144 -3.55 9.86 -17.76
C TYR A 144 -3.24 9.66 -19.25
N ALA A 145 -3.20 8.42 -19.73
CA ALA A 145 -2.94 8.13 -21.14
C ALA A 145 -4.02 8.70 -22.08
N SER A 146 -5.28 8.83 -21.62
CA SER A 146 -6.38 9.35 -22.43
C SER A 146 -6.20 10.80 -22.87
N TYR A 147 -5.39 11.58 -22.15
CA TYR A 147 -5.04 12.96 -22.53
C TYR A 147 -4.08 13.02 -23.73
N PHE A 148 -3.42 11.91 -24.08
CA PHE A 148 -2.39 11.87 -25.10
C PHE A 148 -2.72 10.86 -26.21
N LYS A 149 -3.31 11.35 -27.32
CA LYS A 149 -3.76 10.52 -28.45
C LYS A 149 -2.71 9.55 -29.02
N HIS A 150 -1.43 9.88 -28.91
CA HIS A 150 -0.33 9.15 -29.52
C HIS A 150 0.68 8.56 -28.52
N ILE A 151 0.34 8.52 -27.22
CA ILE A 151 1.23 7.98 -26.18
C ILE A 151 1.41 6.46 -26.27
N ASP A 152 0.55 5.77 -27.01
CA ASP A 152 0.62 4.32 -27.23
C ASP A 152 0.91 4.01 -28.70
N PRO A 153 2.18 3.80 -29.08
CA PRO A 153 2.56 3.49 -30.45
C PRO A 153 1.94 2.20 -30.97
N LEU A 154 1.61 1.26 -30.08
CA LEU A 154 1.01 -0.03 -30.43
C LEU A 154 -0.52 -0.01 -30.36
N GLY A 155 -1.13 1.10 -29.95
CA GLY A 155 -2.57 1.21 -29.72
C GLY A 155 -3.40 0.85 -30.96
N GLN A 156 -2.92 1.21 -32.15
CA GLN A 156 -3.59 0.87 -33.42
C GLN A 156 -3.68 -0.63 -33.72
N TYR A 157 -2.85 -1.46 -33.07
CA TYR A 157 -2.85 -2.92 -33.23
C TYR A 157 -3.68 -3.63 -32.15
N LYS A 158 -4.23 -2.90 -31.19
CA LYS A 158 -4.99 -3.46 -30.06
C LYS A 158 -6.47 -3.50 -30.40
N ASN A 159 -7.00 -4.70 -30.62
CA ASN A 159 -8.42 -4.90 -30.96
C ASN A 159 -9.33 -5.05 -29.73
N TRP A 160 -8.74 -5.17 -28.53
CA TRP A 160 -9.45 -5.42 -27.28
C TRP A 160 -9.81 -4.15 -26.49
N THR A 161 -9.14 -3.03 -26.80
CA THR A 161 -9.31 -1.72 -26.13
C THR A 161 -10.65 -1.05 -26.48
N ASN A 162 -11.27 -1.40 -27.62
CA ASN A 162 -12.60 -0.90 -28.01
C ASN A 162 -13.73 -1.25 -27.01
N LYS A 163 -13.52 -2.24 -26.11
CA LYS A 163 -14.47 -2.57 -25.04
C LYS A 163 -14.29 -1.76 -23.75
N LEU A 164 -13.14 -1.11 -23.54
CA LEU A 164 -12.87 -0.24 -22.39
C LEU A 164 -13.47 1.17 -22.56
N ALA A 165 -13.92 1.52 -23.78
CA ALA A 165 -14.70 2.72 -24.06
C ALA A 165 -16.07 2.78 -23.33
N GLY A 166 -16.46 1.70 -22.63
CA GLY A 166 -17.61 1.65 -21.73
C GLY A 166 -17.35 2.18 -20.32
N TYR A 167 -16.12 2.59 -19.98
CA TYR A 167 -15.91 3.49 -18.85
C TYR A 167 -16.35 4.89 -19.31
N GLU A 168 -17.67 5.09 -19.33
CA GLU A 168 -18.28 6.38 -19.60
C GLU A 168 -17.52 7.41 -18.77
N ARG A 169 -17.03 8.44 -19.46
CA ARG A 169 -16.50 9.66 -18.87
C ARG A 169 -17.49 10.04 -17.77
N SER A 170 -17.12 9.82 -16.50
CA SER A 170 -17.83 10.43 -15.39
C SER A 170 -17.56 11.93 -15.52
N SER A 171 -18.36 12.58 -16.36
CA SER A 171 -18.33 14.01 -16.66
C SER A 171 -18.48 14.85 -15.40
N SER A 172 -18.80 14.23 -14.27
CA SER A 172 -18.81 14.84 -12.94
C SER A 172 -17.43 15.17 -12.37
N ARG A 173 -16.32 14.54 -12.82
CA ARG A 173 -14.97 14.84 -12.29
C ARG A 173 -14.20 15.89 -13.10
N GLU A 174 -14.58 16.14 -14.35
CA GLU A 174 -13.94 17.18 -15.17
C GLU A 174 -14.26 18.60 -14.65
N GLU A 175 -15.44 18.81 -14.05
CA GLU A 175 -15.86 20.12 -13.52
C GLU A 175 -15.19 20.49 -12.18
N GLU A 176 -14.70 19.52 -11.39
CA GLU A 176 -14.06 19.79 -10.09
C GLU A 176 -12.54 20.06 -10.18
N ARG A 177 -11.88 19.65 -11.28
CA ARG A 177 -10.43 19.85 -11.42
C ARG A 177 -10.15 21.26 -11.94
N LYS A 178 -9.56 22.09 -11.07
CA LYS A 178 -9.18 23.48 -11.37
C LYS A 178 -8.10 23.63 -12.46
N THR A 179 -7.46 22.56 -12.90
CA THR A 179 -6.29 22.60 -13.80
C THR A 179 -6.21 21.37 -14.69
N ASP A 180 -5.84 21.60 -15.95
CA ASP A 180 -5.53 20.56 -16.95
C ASP A 180 -4.34 19.71 -16.46
N PRO A 181 -4.49 18.37 -16.36
CA PRO A 181 -3.38 17.48 -16.00
C PRO A 181 -2.16 17.60 -16.91
N CYS A 182 -2.34 18.01 -18.17
CA CYS A 182 -1.24 18.25 -19.11
C CYS A 182 -0.34 19.43 -18.69
N LEU A 183 -0.83 20.30 -17.79
CA LEU A 183 -0.11 21.47 -17.27
C LEU A 183 0.51 21.21 -15.89
N GLN A 184 0.23 20.07 -15.26
CA GLN A 184 0.79 19.71 -13.96
C GLN A 184 1.94 18.71 -14.12
N ARG A 185 3.02 18.95 -13.38
CA ARG A 185 4.12 17.97 -13.27
C ARG A 185 3.62 16.77 -12.48
N VAL A 186 3.84 15.58 -13.03
CA VAL A 186 3.65 14.32 -12.29
C VAL A 186 4.82 14.15 -11.33
N GLU A 187 4.53 13.99 -10.04
CA GLU A 187 5.56 13.92 -9.00
C GLU A 187 6.01 12.48 -8.71
N ALA A 188 5.11 11.52 -8.90
CA ALA A 188 5.40 10.11 -8.68
C ALA A 188 4.48 9.19 -9.48
N VAL A 189 5.01 8.02 -9.82
CA VAL A 189 4.25 6.90 -10.37
C VAL A 189 4.26 5.76 -9.36
N PHE A 190 3.07 5.25 -9.03
CA PHE A 190 2.88 4.15 -8.10
C PHE A 190 2.36 2.92 -8.84
N ILE A 191 3.17 1.86 -8.88
CA ILE A 191 2.75 0.57 -9.39
C ILE A 191 2.00 -0.17 -8.29
N VAL A 192 0.67 -0.13 -8.35
CA VAL A 192 -0.24 -0.72 -7.36
C VAL A 192 -0.42 -2.21 -7.62
N SER A 193 -0.43 -2.63 -8.87
CA SER A 193 -0.56 -4.02 -9.29
C SER A 193 -0.03 -4.19 -10.73
N ASP A 194 -0.03 -5.43 -11.24
CA ASP A 194 0.41 -5.69 -12.61
C ASP A 194 -0.46 -4.93 -13.63
N SER A 195 0.20 -4.35 -14.63
CA SER A 195 -0.45 -3.75 -15.80
C SER A 195 -1.29 -4.75 -16.58
N VAL A 196 -2.38 -4.25 -17.19
CA VAL A 196 -3.15 -5.00 -18.19
C VAL A 196 -2.61 -4.71 -19.59
N ASP A 197 -2.27 -3.45 -19.88
CA ASP A 197 -1.70 -3.01 -21.14
C ASP A 197 -0.22 -2.63 -20.99
N TRP A 198 0.64 -3.63 -20.90
CA TRP A 198 2.08 -3.44 -20.63
C TRP A 198 2.76 -2.50 -21.62
N SER A 199 2.43 -2.61 -22.91
CA SER A 199 3.09 -1.78 -23.93
C SER A 199 2.80 -0.29 -23.77
N ARG A 200 1.55 0.07 -23.46
CA ARG A 200 1.18 1.46 -23.17
C ARG A 200 1.74 1.88 -21.82
N ASP A 201 1.57 1.04 -20.80
CA ASP A 201 1.88 1.41 -19.43
C ASP A 201 3.39 1.66 -19.24
N ILE A 202 4.23 0.82 -19.85
CA ILE A 202 5.69 1.04 -19.89
C ILE A 202 6.00 2.36 -20.61
N GLN A 203 5.44 2.59 -21.79
CA GLN A 203 5.67 3.83 -22.55
C GLN A 203 5.27 5.08 -21.76
N VAL A 204 4.16 5.04 -21.03
CA VAL A 204 3.70 6.14 -20.17
C VAL A 204 4.68 6.38 -19.02
N VAL A 205 5.10 5.31 -18.33
CA VAL A 205 6.07 5.40 -17.21
C VAL A 205 7.39 6.01 -17.69
N ASP A 206 7.95 5.48 -18.77
CA ASP A 206 9.20 5.98 -19.36
C ASP A 206 9.08 7.46 -19.75
N THR A 207 7.95 7.85 -20.38
CA THR A 207 7.70 9.25 -20.77
C THR A 207 7.63 10.19 -19.57
N VAL A 208 7.01 9.75 -18.48
CA VAL A 208 6.90 10.55 -17.24
C VAL A 208 8.27 10.71 -16.58
N GLU A 209 9.07 9.64 -16.53
CA GLU A 209 10.43 9.68 -15.98
C GLU A 209 11.33 10.64 -16.75
N GLU A 210 11.33 10.57 -18.09
CA GLU A 210 12.10 11.47 -18.94
C GLU A 210 11.65 12.94 -18.78
N ALA A 211 10.34 13.20 -18.65
CA ALA A 211 9.82 14.55 -18.44
C ALA A 211 10.25 15.12 -17.07
N VAL A 212 10.24 14.29 -16.03
CA VAL A 212 10.70 14.63 -14.68
C VAL A 212 12.18 15.03 -14.71
N ASP A 213 13.01 14.24 -15.39
CA ASP A 213 14.46 14.50 -15.52
C ASP A 213 14.73 15.77 -16.34
N TYR A 214 14.00 15.98 -17.43
CA TYR A 214 14.12 17.19 -18.23
C TYR A 214 13.81 18.45 -17.40
N ILE A 215 12.75 18.44 -16.59
CA ILE A 215 12.39 19.57 -15.72
C ILE A 215 13.49 19.82 -14.66
N LEU A 216 13.94 18.78 -13.96
CA LEU A 216 15.00 18.89 -12.95
C LEU A 216 16.31 19.45 -13.54
N SER A 217 16.65 19.06 -14.77
CA SER A 217 17.84 19.57 -15.47
C SER A 217 17.76 21.07 -15.75
N ARG A 218 16.56 21.63 -16.00
CA ARG A 218 16.37 23.08 -16.22
C ARG A 218 16.38 23.89 -14.94
N GLU A 219 15.84 23.36 -13.85
CA GLU A 219 15.88 24.02 -12.54
C GLU A 219 17.31 24.07 -11.99
N ALA A 220 18.09 22.98 -12.14
CA ALA A 220 19.51 22.97 -11.78
C ALA A 220 20.37 23.94 -12.61
N CYS A 221 19.92 24.29 -13.82
CA CYS A 221 20.60 25.25 -14.70
C CYS A 221 20.17 26.71 -14.51
N GLN A 222 19.24 27.03 -13.59
CA GLN A 222 18.94 28.44 -13.33
C GLN A 222 20.05 29.04 -12.43
N PRO A 223 20.83 30.02 -12.93
CA PRO A 223 21.85 30.65 -12.11
C PRO A 223 21.17 31.38 -10.96
N HIS A 224 21.61 31.11 -9.73
CA HIS A 224 21.27 31.93 -8.58
C HIS A 224 21.60 33.39 -8.91
N HIS A 225 20.59 34.21 -9.19
CA HIS A 225 20.74 35.65 -9.17
C HIS A 225 21.00 36.06 -7.72
N SER A 226 22.27 36.10 -7.34
CA SER A 226 22.71 36.74 -6.11
C SER A 226 22.33 38.21 -6.19
N THR A 227 21.32 38.59 -5.44
CA THR A 227 21.02 40.00 -5.14
C THR A 227 22.17 40.58 -4.34
N HIS A 228 23.15 41.17 -5.03
CA HIS A 228 24.08 42.10 -4.40
C HIS A 228 23.34 43.41 -4.16
N GLY A 229 22.98 43.63 -2.90
CA GLY A 229 22.49 44.91 -2.40
C GLY A 229 23.54 46.01 -2.62
N LYS A 230 23.04 47.18 -3.02
CA LYS A 230 23.70 48.46 -2.83
C LYS A 230 23.02 49.18 -1.69
#